data_AF-A0A3N5PGK0-F1
#
_entry.id   AF-A0A3N5PGK0-F1
#
_cell.length_a   1.000
_cell.length_b   1.000
_cell.length_c   1.000
_cell.angle_alpha   90.00
_cell.angle_beta   90.00
_cell.angle_gamma   90.00
#
_symmetry.space_group_name_H-M   'P 1'
#
loop_
_entity.id
_entity.type
_entity.pdbx_description
1 polymer ?
#
loop_
_entity_poly.entity_id
_entity_poly.type
_entity_poly.pdbx_seq_one_letter_code
_entity_poly.pdbx_strand_id
1 'polypeptide(L)'
;MSHHKFHWFEKTQVQLATVAAMAAVYFLLWPMLRPWDPQGPAMYVHYGSWAKLGLLAIVLLSFAALAGAITIKSRPEGAIIVALFGLGGVSLRSGQFRQAIFTQPDGIGPMFSQMLGELFVMAAMLVAVVGVVYLIRALAAKISPALIWHDVLADKAYLAEAAPSKSDEKAKARKTINIVGCLLLSLAIAVPLLMLLLQSTDRGQVIFALLASCGLAVLIAHQLLPSQYSFVAWTMPIIMGIGVYVLAIVQAVPGSANSWTATAFIVQILPVDWLTAGAGGGVLGYWISERIHEMKYLEQKEKG
;
A
#
# COMPACT_ATOMS: atom_id res chain seq x y z
N MET A 1 -25.94 13.94 12.82
CA MET A 1 -25.82 13.76 11.35
C MET A 1 -26.19 12.32 11.05
N SER A 2 -27.01 12.03 10.03
CA SER A 2 -27.35 10.63 9.72
C SER A 2 -26.08 9.85 9.34
N HIS A 3 -26.03 8.56 9.69
CA HIS A 3 -24.87 7.69 9.45
C HIS A 3 -24.49 7.67 7.95
N HIS A 4 -25.47 7.66 7.06
CA HIS A 4 -25.27 7.79 5.61
C HIS A 4 -24.54 9.08 5.20
N LYS A 5 -24.92 10.25 5.76
CA LYS A 5 -24.25 11.53 5.45
C LYS A 5 -22.79 11.50 5.91
N PHE A 6 -22.50 10.82 7.02
CA PHE A 6 -21.15 10.68 7.55
C PHE A 6 -20.24 9.88 6.62
N HIS A 7 -20.70 8.72 6.15
CA HIS A 7 -19.93 7.89 5.22
C HIS A 7 -19.62 8.60 3.90
N TRP A 8 -20.57 9.37 3.39
CA TRP A 8 -20.34 10.19 2.19
C TRP A 8 -19.28 11.26 2.42
N PHE A 9 -19.34 11.97 3.54
CA PHE A 9 -18.35 12.98 3.89
C PHE A 9 -16.94 12.39 3.98
N GLU A 10 -16.79 11.24 4.66
CA GLU A 10 -15.51 10.55 4.79
C GLU A 10 -14.92 10.16 3.43
N LYS A 11 -15.71 9.53 2.55
CA LYS A 11 -15.27 9.09 1.22
C LYS A 11 -14.79 10.27 0.38
N THR A 12 -15.58 11.34 0.33
CA THR A 12 -15.24 12.56 -0.40
C THR A 12 -13.96 13.18 0.14
N GLN A 13 -13.79 13.22 1.47
CA GLN A 13 -12.59 13.75 2.10
C GLN A 13 -11.33 12.96 1.71
N VAL A 14 -11.36 11.64 1.80
CA VAL A 14 -10.23 10.78 1.44
C VAL A 14 -9.91 10.89 -0.04
N GLN A 15 -10.92 10.90 -0.92
CA GLN A 15 -10.74 11.04 -2.37
C GLN A 15 -10.13 12.38 -2.76
N LEU A 16 -10.68 13.49 -2.24
CA LEU A 16 -10.16 14.84 -2.52
C LEU A 16 -8.73 15.00 -2.00
N ALA A 17 -8.45 14.56 -0.78
CA ALA A 17 -7.11 14.60 -0.20
C ALA A 17 -6.11 13.76 -1.02
N THR A 18 -6.53 12.59 -1.49
CA THR A 18 -5.71 11.72 -2.35
C THR A 18 -5.37 12.41 -3.67
N VAL A 19 -6.37 12.95 -4.37
CA VAL A 19 -6.17 13.65 -5.65
C VAL A 19 -5.28 14.87 -5.47
N ALA A 20 -5.50 15.66 -4.42
CA ALA A 20 -4.69 16.83 -4.11
C ALA A 20 -3.23 16.46 -3.79
N ALA A 21 -3.01 15.44 -2.96
CA ALA A 21 -1.67 14.95 -2.62
C ALA A 21 -0.92 14.42 -3.85
N MET A 22 -1.60 13.64 -4.69
CA MET A 22 -1.04 13.11 -5.93
C MET A 22 -0.69 14.22 -6.91
N ALA A 23 -1.56 15.22 -7.07
CA ALA A 23 -1.30 16.40 -7.91
C ALA A 23 -0.11 17.22 -7.38
N ALA A 24 -0.01 17.42 -6.06
CA ALA A 24 1.12 18.13 -5.46
C ALA A 24 2.45 17.41 -5.74
N VAL A 25 2.50 16.08 -5.61
CA VAL A 25 3.70 15.32 -5.97
C VAL A 25 4.00 15.40 -7.46
N TYR A 26 2.98 15.18 -8.30
CA TYR A 26 3.13 15.10 -9.75
C TYR A 26 3.58 16.41 -10.39
N PHE A 27 3.07 17.56 -9.93
CA PHE A 27 3.33 18.87 -10.52
C PHE A 27 4.36 19.69 -9.75
N LEU A 28 4.39 19.61 -8.42
CA LEU A 28 5.19 20.53 -7.59
C LEU A 28 6.47 19.87 -7.06
N LEU A 29 6.38 18.63 -6.55
CA LEU A 29 7.51 17.97 -5.89
C LEU A 29 8.35 17.12 -6.84
N TRP A 30 7.84 16.74 -8.01
CA TRP A 30 8.57 15.94 -9.00
C TRP A 30 9.97 16.48 -9.34
N PRO A 31 10.19 17.79 -9.57
CA PRO A 31 11.54 18.31 -9.87
C PRO A 31 12.57 18.02 -8.77
N MET A 32 12.13 17.91 -7.52
CA MET A 32 12.98 17.61 -6.36
C MET A 32 13.19 16.10 -6.18
N LEU A 33 12.18 15.30 -6.51
CA LEU A 33 12.17 13.85 -6.33
C LEU A 33 12.72 13.07 -7.54
N ARG A 34 12.76 13.68 -8.73
CA ARG A 34 13.17 12.97 -9.97
C ARG A 34 14.57 12.36 -9.83
N PRO A 35 14.82 11.16 -10.37
CA PRO A 35 16.16 10.59 -10.44
C PRO A 35 17.10 11.48 -11.29
N TRP A 36 18.39 11.13 -11.35
CA TRP A 36 19.37 11.89 -12.14
C TRP A 36 18.96 11.99 -13.61
N ASP A 37 18.46 10.89 -14.17
CA ASP A 37 17.86 10.86 -15.50
C ASP A 37 16.37 11.26 -15.44
N PRO A 38 15.95 12.39 -16.05
CA PRO A 38 14.55 12.81 -16.04
C PRO A 38 13.59 11.86 -16.76
N GLN A 39 14.10 11.01 -17.66
CA GLN A 39 13.32 10.02 -18.40
C GLN A 39 13.43 8.62 -17.79
N GLY A 40 14.42 8.41 -16.93
CA GLY A 40 14.71 7.12 -16.32
C GLY A 40 13.70 6.71 -15.24
N PRO A 41 13.68 5.42 -14.87
CA PRO A 41 12.85 4.92 -13.79
C PRO A 41 13.27 5.50 -12.43
N ALA A 42 12.32 5.68 -11.53
CA ALA A 42 12.53 6.15 -10.16
C ALA A 42 13.17 5.05 -9.30
N MET A 43 14.48 4.85 -9.48
CA MET A 43 15.33 3.98 -8.67
C MET A 43 16.41 4.82 -8.00
N TYR A 44 16.40 4.93 -6.68
CA TYR A 44 17.32 5.80 -5.96
C TYR A 44 18.62 5.12 -5.59
N VAL A 45 18.57 3.88 -5.12
CA VAL A 45 19.76 3.14 -4.67
C VAL A 45 20.66 2.81 -5.85
N HIS A 46 20.05 2.40 -6.96
CA HIS A 46 20.77 2.07 -8.20
C HIS A 46 21.57 3.25 -8.74
N TYR A 47 20.99 4.46 -8.75
CA TYR A 47 21.67 5.67 -9.18
C TYR A 47 22.47 6.37 -8.07
N GLY A 48 22.73 5.71 -6.94
CA GLY A 48 23.47 6.28 -5.80
C GLY A 48 22.82 7.53 -5.18
N SER A 49 21.54 7.78 -5.47
CA SER A 49 20.80 9.00 -5.14
C SER A 49 20.15 8.93 -3.75
N TRP A 50 20.92 8.56 -2.72
CA TRP A 50 20.44 8.39 -1.34
C TRP A 50 19.76 9.63 -0.75
N ALA A 51 20.27 10.83 -1.06
CA ALA A 51 19.67 12.08 -0.61
C ALA A 51 18.22 12.26 -1.12
N LYS A 52 17.95 11.83 -2.36
CA LYS A 52 16.61 11.89 -2.96
C LYS A 52 15.68 10.84 -2.34
N LEU A 53 16.20 9.67 -1.99
CA LEU A 53 15.44 8.66 -1.22
C LEU A 53 15.07 9.20 0.17
N GLY A 54 16.00 9.90 0.83
CA GLY A 54 15.72 10.61 2.09
C GLY A 54 14.64 11.68 1.94
N LEU A 55 14.70 12.48 0.86
CA LEU A 55 13.66 13.46 0.55
C LEU A 55 12.30 12.81 0.28
N LEU A 56 12.27 11.69 -0.44
CA LEU A 56 11.05 10.90 -0.67
C LEU A 56 10.43 10.47 0.66
N ALA A 57 11.24 9.99 1.60
CA ALA A 57 10.80 9.62 2.95
C ALA A 57 10.18 10.81 3.69
N ILE A 58 10.83 11.98 3.66
CA ILE A 58 10.33 13.20 4.30
C ILE A 58 8.99 13.62 3.70
N VAL A 59 8.86 13.61 2.37
CA VAL A 59 7.60 13.95 1.68
C VAL A 59 6.49 12.99 2.08
N LEU A 60 6.78 11.67 2.05
CA LEU A 60 5.81 10.64 2.41
C LEU A 60 5.35 10.75 3.87
N LEU A 61 6.28 10.97 4.81
CA LEU A 61 5.94 11.14 6.24
C LEU A 61 5.18 12.44 6.50
N SER A 62 5.51 13.52 5.79
CA SER A 62 4.77 14.78 5.86
C SER A 62 3.33 14.60 5.36
N PHE A 63 3.14 13.86 4.27
CA PHE A 63 1.81 13.50 3.78
C PHE A 63 1.05 12.61 4.76
N ALA A 64 1.72 11.63 5.39
CA ALA A 64 1.11 10.81 6.42
C ALA A 64 0.62 11.66 7.61
N ALA A 65 1.44 12.63 8.06
CA ALA A 65 1.08 13.52 9.16
C ALA A 65 -0.11 14.43 8.80
N LEU A 66 -0.05 15.09 7.62
CA LEU A 66 -1.11 15.96 7.13
C LEU A 66 -2.41 15.18 6.87
N ALA A 67 -2.32 14.02 6.23
CA ALA A 67 -3.46 13.15 5.98
C ALA A 67 -4.08 12.67 7.30
N GLY A 68 -3.27 12.26 8.28
CA GLY A 68 -3.72 11.88 9.61
C GLY A 68 -4.49 12.99 10.33
N ALA A 69 -4.02 14.24 10.19
CA ALA A 69 -4.68 15.41 10.76
C ALA A 69 -5.98 15.79 10.03
N ILE A 70 -5.97 15.80 8.70
CA ILE A 70 -7.15 16.16 7.90
C ILE A 70 -8.24 15.10 8.06
N THR A 71 -7.87 13.83 7.93
CA THR A 71 -8.81 12.68 7.97
C THR A 71 -9.04 12.14 9.39
N ILE A 72 -8.89 12.98 10.42
CA ILE A 72 -9.07 12.61 11.84
C ILE A 72 -10.43 11.97 12.14
N LYS A 73 -11.46 12.38 11.38
CA LYS A 73 -12.84 11.86 11.46
C LYS A 73 -13.04 10.58 10.65
N SER A 74 -12.08 10.18 9.83
CA SER A 74 -12.14 8.97 9.00
C SER A 74 -11.53 7.77 9.73
N ARG A 75 -11.51 6.60 9.11
CA ARG A 75 -10.65 5.47 9.52
C ARG A 75 -9.16 5.75 9.23
N PRO A 76 -8.21 5.22 10.02
CA PRO A 76 -6.77 5.46 9.81
C PRO A 76 -6.27 4.99 8.44
N GLU A 77 -6.89 3.96 7.88
CA GLU A 77 -6.62 3.46 6.54
C GLU A 77 -6.85 4.53 5.47
N GLY A 78 -7.82 5.43 5.66
CA GLY A 78 -8.04 6.56 4.77
C GLY A 78 -6.84 7.51 4.70
N ALA A 79 -6.19 7.79 5.84
CA ALA A 79 -4.97 8.60 5.88
C ALA A 79 -3.80 7.90 5.19
N ILE A 80 -3.68 6.59 5.39
CA ILE A 80 -2.64 5.76 4.77
C ILE A 80 -2.82 5.75 3.24
N ILE A 81 -4.05 5.58 2.75
CA ILE A 81 -4.37 5.65 1.31
C ILE A 81 -3.94 7.00 0.72
N VAL A 82 -4.28 8.11 1.38
CA VAL A 82 -3.89 9.46 0.94
C VAL A 82 -2.36 9.59 0.85
N ALA A 83 -1.62 9.10 1.85
CA ALA A 83 -0.16 9.16 1.84
C ALA A 83 0.46 8.32 0.72
N LEU A 84 0.01 7.07 0.55
CA LEU A 84 0.55 6.14 -0.44
C LEU A 84 0.19 6.53 -1.88
N PHE A 85 -1.06 6.89 -2.15
CA PHE A 85 -1.47 7.35 -3.48
C PHE A 85 -1.00 8.78 -3.77
N GLY A 86 -0.81 9.62 -2.74
CA GLY A 86 -0.12 10.89 -2.90
C GLY A 86 1.27 10.70 -3.50
N LEU A 87 2.04 9.75 -2.97
CA LEU A 87 3.35 9.38 -3.53
C LEU A 87 3.24 8.67 -4.89
N GLY A 88 2.05 8.16 -5.27
CA GLY A 88 1.75 7.61 -6.58
C GLY A 88 2.07 8.56 -7.74
N GLY A 89 2.12 9.88 -7.50
CA GLY A 89 2.60 10.85 -8.49
C GLY A 89 4.04 10.59 -8.95
N VAL A 90 4.93 10.09 -8.08
CA VAL A 90 6.29 9.66 -8.43
C VAL A 90 6.24 8.44 -9.34
N SER A 91 5.41 7.45 -9.00
CA SER A 91 5.25 6.24 -9.82
C SER A 91 4.69 6.56 -11.21
N LEU A 92 3.72 7.49 -11.32
CA LEU A 92 3.14 7.90 -12.60
C LEU A 92 4.12 8.67 -13.49
N ARG A 93 5.00 9.49 -12.90
CA ARG A 93 6.04 10.25 -13.63
C ARG A 93 7.27 9.43 -13.97
N SER A 94 7.48 8.33 -13.26
CA SER A 94 8.66 7.48 -13.44
C SER A 94 8.76 6.96 -14.86
N GLY A 95 9.99 6.91 -15.37
CA GLY A 95 10.32 6.24 -16.62
C GLY A 95 10.02 4.74 -16.61
N GLN A 96 10.06 4.16 -17.81
CA GLN A 96 9.97 2.71 -17.99
C GLN A 96 11.27 2.04 -17.57
N PHE A 97 11.16 0.90 -16.88
CA PHE A 97 12.32 0.12 -16.43
C PHE A 97 13.23 -0.34 -17.59
N ARG A 98 12.65 -0.53 -18.78
CA ARG A 98 13.37 -0.91 -20.00
C ARG A 98 14.60 -0.04 -20.27
N GLN A 99 14.54 1.27 -19.98
CA GLN A 99 15.67 2.18 -20.19
C GLN A 99 16.86 1.87 -19.27
N ALA A 100 16.60 1.46 -18.03
CA ALA A 100 17.66 1.07 -17.10
C ALA A 100 18.35 -0.23 -17.54
N ILE A 101 17.61 -1.22 -18.06
CA ILE A 101 18.23 -2.45 -18.58
C ILE A 101 19.20 -2.16 -19.73
N PHE A 102 18.84 -1.25 -20.64
CA PHE A 102 19.68 -0.92 -21.80
C PHE A 102 21.03 -0.30 -21.44
N THR A 103 21.14 0.31 -20.26
CA THR A 103 22.34 1.05 -19.84
C THR A 103 23.28 0.22 -18.97
N GLN A 104 22.98 -1.06 -18.73
CA GLN A 104 23.74 -1.94 -17.84
C GLN A 104 24.53 -3.02 -18.59
N PRO A 105 25.82 -2.78 -18.94
CA PRO A 105 26.66 -3.75 -19.64
C PRO A 105 27.09 -4.93 -18.74
N ASP A 106 27.22 -4.70 -17.43
CA ASP A 106 27.82 -5.67 -16.49
C ASP A 106 26.81 -6.70 -15.93
N GLY A 107 25.60 -6.74 -16.48
CA GLY A 107 24.53 -7.65 -16.07
C GLY A 107 23.47 -7.01 -15.17
N ILE A 108 22.28 -7.61 -15.17
CA ILE A 108 21.09 -7.06 -14.49
C ILE A 108 20.95 -7.53 -13.04
N GLY A 109 21.74 -8.52 -12.60
CA GLY A 109 21.68 -9.07 -11.24
C GLY A 109 21.96 -8.06 -10.13
N PRO A 110 23.06 -7.28 -10.18
CA PRO A 110 23.36 -6.25 -9.19
C PRO A 110 22.27 -5.17 -9.10
N MET A 111 21.65 -4.81 -10.23
CA MET A 111 20.54 -3.86 -10.27
C MET A 111 19.33 -4.39 -9.49
N PHE A 112 18.93 -5.65 -9.68
CA PHE A 112 17.83 -6.24 -8.91
C PHE A 112 18.15 -6.36 -7.40
N SER A 113 19.41 -6.62 -7.03
CA SER A 113 19.83 -6.59 -5.63
C SER A 113 19.68 -5.18 -5.01
N GLN A 114 20.01 -4.14 -5.76
CA GLN A 114 19.83 -2.76 -5.32
C GLN A 114 18.34 -2.37 -5.23
N MET A 115 17.51 -2.81 -6.16
CA MET A 115 16.04 -2.61 -6.10
C MET A 115 15.42 -3.32 -4.90
N LEU A 116 15.90 -4.54 -4.58
CA LEU A 116 15.48 -5.25 -3.37
C LEU A 116 15.88 -4.48 -2.11
N GLY A 117 17.11 -3.95 -2.05
CA GLY A 117 17.55 -3.07 -0.97
C GLY A 117 16.66 -1.83 -0.83
N GLU A 118 16.34 -1.17 -1.95
CA GLU A 118 15.44 -0.03 -1.99
C GLU A 118 14.02 -0.37 -1.51
N LEU A 119 13.50 -1.54 -1.88
CA LEU A 119 12.20 -2.03 -1.42
C LEU A 119 12.19 -2.23 0.10
N PHE A 120 13.27 -2.72 0.72
CA PHE A 120 13.36 -2.81 2.17
C PHE A 120 13.34 -1.43 2.85
N VAL A 121 14.02 -0.44 2.28
CA VAL A 121 13.95 0.94 2.78
C VAL A 121 12.50 1.46 2.68
N MET A 122 11.83 1.22 1.55
CA MET A 122 10.42 1.62 1.37
C MET A 122 9.47 0.88 2.30
N ALA A 123 9.73 -0.38 2.63
CA ALA A 123 8.98 -1.12 3.64
C ALA A 123 9.14 -0.48 5.03
N ALA A 124 10.36 -0.05 5.40
CA ALA A 124 10.59 0.69 6.63
C ALA A 124 9.86 2.05 6.64
N MET A 125 9.86 2.76 5.51
CA MET A 125 9.08 3.99 5.36
C MET A 125 7.58 3.75 5.54
N LEU A 126 7.03 2.66 5.02
CA LEU A 126 5.62 2.28 5.17
C LEU A 126 5.26 2.04 6.64
N VAL A 127 6.12 1.35 7.39
CA VAL A 127 5.93 1.19 8.85
C VAL A 127 5.93 2.55 9.56
N ALA A 128 6.85 3.44 9.19
CA ALA A 128 6.90 4.79 9.74
C ALA A 128 5.65 5.63 9.37
N VAL A 129 5.11 5.52 8.15
CA VAL A 129 3.84 6.14 7.75
C VAL A 129 2.69 5.70 8.64
N VAL A 130 2.55 4.38 8.85
CA VAL A 130 1.54 3.82 9.74
C VAL A 130 1.72 4.38 11.15
N GLY A 131 2.94 4.35 11.69
CA GLY A 131 3.27 4.91 13.00
C GLY A 131 2.90 6.39 13.14
N VAL A 132 3.23 7.23 12.14
CA VAL A 132 2.90 8.66 12.12
C VAL A 132 1.39 8.88 12.10
N VAL A 133 0.63 8.15 11.27
CA VAL A 133 -0.84 8.27 11.23
C VAL A 133 -1.45 7.95 12.59
N TYR A 134 -1.03 6.86 13.22
CA TYR A 134 -1.50 6.49 14.57
C TYR A 134 -1.07 7.49 15.64
N LEU A 135 0.16 8.02 15.57
CA LEU A 135 0.65 9.03 16.49
C LEU A 135 -0.17 10.32 16.41
N ILE A 136 -0.41 10.85 15.21
CA ILE A 136 -1.21 12.06 15.01
C ILE A 136 -2.63 11.87 15.56
N ARG A 137 -3.24 10.70 15.31
CA ARG A 137 -4.55 10.35 15.86
C ARG A 137 -4.55 10.23 17.38
N ALA A 138 -3.52 9.64 17.98
CA ALA A 138 -3.40 9.54 19.42
C ALA A 138 -3.24 10.91 20.08
N LEU A 139 -2.47 11.82 19.47
CA LEU A 139 -2.33 13.21 19.94
C LEU A 139 -3.66 13.96 19.82
N ALA A 140 -4.32 13.82 18.69
CA ALA A 140 -5.65 14.36 18.48
C ALA A 140 -6.69 13.85 19.50
N ALA A 141 -6.58 12.58 19.92
CA ALA A 141 -7.48 11.97 20.88
C ALA A 141 -7.41 12.65 22.23
N LYS A 142 -6.19 13.02 22.62
CA LYS A 142 -5.94 13.75 23.86
C LYS A 142 -6.50 15.16 23.83
N ILE A 143 -6.49 15.82 22.67
CA ILE A 143 -6.94 17.21 22.52
C ILE A 143 -8.46 17.29 22.36
N SER A 144 -9.04 16.43 21.51
CA SER A 144 -10.47 16.48 21.20
C SER A 144 -11.03 15.08 20.90
N PRO A 145 -11.36 14.30 21.95
CA PRO A 145 -11.93 12.95 21.81
C PRO A 145 -13.19 12.91 20.93
N ALA A 146 -14.00 13.96 20.97
CA ALA A 146 -15.24 14.08 20.20
C ALA A 146 -15.04 14.17 18.68
N LEU A 147 -13.83 14.48 18.20
CA LEU A 147 -13.53 14.56 16.77
C LEU A 147 -13.02 13.25 16.18
N ILE A 148 -12.71 12.26 17.01
CA ILE A 148 -12.12 11.01 16.56
C ILE A 148 -13.18 10.04 16.09
N TRP A 149 -12.88 9.41 14.95
CA TRP A 149 -13.61 8.24 14.47
C TRP A 149 -13.65 7.14 15.54
N HIS A 150 -14.86 6.77 15.95
CA HIS A 150 -15.11 5.60 16.77
C HIS A 150 -15.48 4.43 15.87
N ASP A 151 -14.72 3.33 15.99
CA ASP A 151 -14.98 2.14 15.21
C ASP A 151 -16.13 1.34 15.85
N VAL A 152 -17.29 1.39 15.20
CA VAL A 152 -18.50 0.66 15.61
C VAL A 152 -18.26 -0.86 15.65
N LEU A 153 -17.33 -1.38 14.83
CA LEU A 153 -17.00 -2.80 14.80
C LEU A 153 -16.09 -3.20 15.98
N ALA A 154 -15.25 -2.28 16.45
CA ALA A 154 -14.39 -2.50 17.62
C ALA A 154 -15.22 -2.64 18.91
N ASP A 155 -16.30 -1.86 19.05
CA ASP A 155 -17.22 -1.97 20.19
C ASP A 155 -17.81 -3.39 20.31
N LYS A 156 -18.10 -4.05 19.18
CA LYS A 156 -18.59 -5.44 19.18
C LYS A 156 -17.52 -6.44 19.65
N ALA A 157 -16.28 -6.28 19.20
CA ALA A 157 -15.18 -7.14 19.63
C ALA A 157 -14.93 -6.99 21.13
N TYR A 158 -15.00 -5.77 21.65
CA TYR A 158 -14.91 -5.47 23.07
C TYR A 158 -16.04 -6.12 23.88
N LEU A 159 -17.28 -6.06 23.39
CA LEU A 159 -18.42 -6.72 24.03
C LEU A 159 -18.33 -8.25 23.99
N ALA A 160 -17.70 -8.84 22.97
CA ALA A 160 -17.47 -10.27 22.90
C ALA A 160 -16.29 -10.75 23.76
N GLU A 161 -15.27 -9.92 23.98
CA GLU A 161 -14.09 -10.21 24.82
C GLU A 161 -14.32 -9.97 26.32
N ALA A 162 -15.28 -9.13 26.72
CA ALA A 162 -15.54 -8.81 28.13
C ALA A 162 -16.14 -9.97 28.97
N ALA A 163 -16.43 -11.12 28.37
CA ALA A 163 -16.87 -12.33 29.07
C ALA A 163 -15.69 -13.31 29.23
N PRO A 164 -14.97 -13.31 30.37
CA PRO A 164 -13.82 -14.17 30.57
C PRO A 164 -14.28 -15.63 30.66
N SER A 165 -14.09 -16.39 29.59
CA SER A 165 -14.42 -17.81 29.56
C SER A 165 -13.27 -18.58 28.91
N LYS A 166 -13.27 -19.92 29.02
CA LYS A 166 -12.36 -20.81 28.27
C LYS A 166 -12.42 -20.58 26.72
N SER A 167 -13.31 -19.70 26.26
CA SER A 167 -13.35 -19.11 24.92
C SER A 167 -12.11 -18.32 24.51
N ASP A 168 -11.36 -17.73 25.45
CA ASP A 168 -10.37 -16.70 25.09
C ASP A 168 -9.17 -17.27 24.32
N GLU A 169 -8.71 -18.46 24.68
CA GLU A 169 -7.65 -19.16 23.97
C GLU A 169 -8.08 -19.54 22.55
N LYS A 170 -9.32 -20.04 22.39
CA LYS A 170 -9.91 -20.34 21.08
C LYS A 170 -10.11 -19.08 20.23
N ALA A 171 -10.48 -17.97 20.85
CA ALA A 171 -10.65 -16.68 20.17
C ALA A 171 -9.30 -16.14 19.64
N LYS A 172 -8.24 -16.19 20.47
CA LYS A 172 -6.87 -15.82 20.05
C LYS A 172 -6.35 -16.71 18.91
N ALA A 173 -6.57 -18.01 19.00
CA ALA A 173 -6.19 -18.96 17.94
C ALA A 173 -6.92 -18.63 16.63
N ARG A 174 -8.25 -18.42 16.69
CA ARG A 174 -9.05 -18.04 15.50
C ARG A 174 -8.60 -16.70 14.91
N LYS A 175 -8.27 -15.72 15.75
CA LYS A 175 -7.75 -14.42 15.30
C LYS A 175 -6.45 -14.59 14.53
N THR A 176 -5.52 -15.38 15.06
CA THR A 176 -4.24 -15.69 14.41
C THR A 176 -4.44 -16.42 13.09
N ILE A 177 -5.32 -17.44 13.07
CA ILE A 177 -5.67 -18.18 11.86
C ILE A 177 -6.26 -17.26 10.80
N ASN A 178 -7.16 -16.34 11.17
CA ASN A 178 -7.74 -15.39 10.23
C ASN A 178 -6.70 -14.44 9.65
N ILE A 179 -5.76 -13.93 10.46
CA ILE A 179 -4.70 -13.03 10.00
C ILE A 179 -3.79 -13.75 8.99
N VAL A 180 -3.26 -14.91 9.39
CA VAL A 180 -2.35 -15.70 8.55
C VAL A 180 -3.08 -16.20 7.31
N GLY A 181 -4.30 -16.70 7.47
CA GLY A 181 -5.15 -17.17 6.38
C GLY A 181 -5.51 -16.05 5.40
N CYS A 182 -5.86 -14.85 5.88
CA CYS A 182 -6.12 -13.70 5.03
C CYS A 182 -4.87 -13.31 4.24
N LEU A 183 -3.69 -13.28 4.89
CA LEU A 183 -2.42 -12.97 4.21
C LEU A 183 -2.10 -13.97 3.11
N LEU A 184 -2.14 -15.26 3.42
CA LEU A 184 -1.85 -16.33 2.47
C LEU A 184 -2.85 -16.36 1.32
N LEU A 185 -4.14 -16.19 1.61
CA LEU A 185 -5.19 -16.15 0.60
C LEU A 185 -5.04 -14.91 -0.30
N SER A 186 -4.71 -13.75 0.25
CA SER A 186 -4.39 -12.55 -0.54
C SER A 186 -3.21 -12.81 -1.47
N LEU A 187 -2.12 -13.43 -1.00
CA LEU A 187 -0.98 -13.77 -1.87
C LEU A 187 -1.38 -14.75 -2.99
N ALA A 188 -2.13 -15.79 -2.65
CA ALA A 188 -2.58 -16.81 -3.60
C ALA A 188 -3.49 -16.24 -4.71
N ILE A 189 -4.27 -15.18 -4.41
CA ILE A 189 -5.12 -14.50 -5.39
C ILE A 189 -4.33 -13.42 -6.15
N ALA A 190 -3.50 -12.62 -5.46
CA ALA A 190 -2.81 -11.48 -6.04
C ALA A 190 -1.78 -11.90 -7.10
N VAL A 191 -1.02 -12.99 -6.88
CA VAL A 191 0.02 -13.44 -7.82
C VAL A 191 -0.57 -13.82 -9.19
N PRO A 192 -1.57 -14.71 -9.30
CA PRO A 192 -2.20 -15.01 -10.60
C PRO A 192 -2.86 -13.79 -11.23
N LEU A 193 -3.58 -12.96 -10.46
CA LEU A 193 -4.20 -11.75 -11.00
C LEU A 193 -3.17 -10.78 -11.56
N LEU A 194 -2.04 -10.60 -10.87
CA LEU A 194 -0.95 -9.75 -11.34
C LEU A 194 -0.36 -10.30 -12.65
N MET A 195 -0.11 -11.61 -12.72
CA MET A 195 0.39 -12.26 -13.95
C MET A 195 -0.60 -12.12 -15.13
N LEU A 196 -1.90 -12.15 -14.86
CA LEU A 196 -2.93 -11.97 -15.90
C LEU A 196 -3.04 -10.51 -16.36
N LEU A 197 -2.98 -9.55 -15.43
CA LEU A 197 -3.17 -8.12 -15.74
C LEU A 197 -1.92 -7.44 -16.29
N LEU A 198 -0.73 -7.90 -15.88
CA LEU A 198 0.55 -7.31 -16.27
C LEU A 198 1.05 -7.91 -17.60
N GLN A 199 0.53 -7.39 -18.71
CA GLN A 199 0.84 -7.85 -20.06
C GLN A 199 1.73 -6.89 -20.87
N SER A 200 2.00 -5.69 -20.35
CA SER A 200 2.95 -4.75 -20.96
C SER A 200 3.72 -3.96 -19.90
N THR A 201 4.82 -3.36 -20.34
CA THR A 201 5.72 -2.51 -19.56
C THR A 201 5.25 -1.06 -19.47
N ASP A 202 4.09 -0.75 -20.05
CA ASP A 202 3.51 0.59 -20.00
C ASP A 202 3.20 0.99 -18.57
N ARG A 203 3.69 2.18 -18.18
CA ARG A 203 3.67 2.66 -16.80
C ARG A 203 2.27 2.63 -16.17
N GLY A 204 1.26 3.06 -16.93
CA GLY A 204 -0.13 3.01 -16.50
C GLY A 204 -0.66 1.59 -16.28
N GLN A 205 -0.29 0.64 -17.14
CA GLN A 205 -0.69 -0.76 -17.00
C GLN A 205 -0.02 -1.42 -15.80
N VAL A 206 1.27 -1.16 -15.55
CA VAL A 206 1.98 -1.65 -14.37
C VAL A 206 1.28 -1.21 -13.09
N ILE A 207 0.99 0.09 -12.96
CA ILE A 207 0.31 0.68 -11.81
C ILE A 207 -1.09 0.09 -11.65
N PHE A 208 -1.86 0.02 -12.73
CA PHE A 208 -3.21 -0.54 -12.72
C PHE A 208 -3.21 -2.01 -12.33
N ALA A 209 -2.38 -2.84 -12.95
CA ALA A 209 -2.28 -4.26 -12.68
C ALA A 209 -1.92 -4.52 -11.22
N LEU A 210 -0.96 -3.77 -10.67
CA LEU A 210 -0.55 -3.89 -9.28
C LEU A 210 -1.63 -3.43 -8.30
N LEU A 211 -2.25 -2.27 -8.55
CA LEU A 211 -3.34 -1.75 -7.72
C LEU A 211 -4.55 -2.68 -7.72
N ALA A 212 -4.98 -3.13 -8.90
CA ALA A 212 -6.16 -3.98 -9.06
C ALA A 212 -5.93 -5.37 -8.48
N SER A 213 -4.79 -6.01 -8.75
CA SER A 213 -4.48 -7.33 -8.20
C SER A 213 -4.38 -7.31 -6.68
N CYS A 214 -3.62 -6.38 -6.09
CA CYS A 214 -3.49 -6.28 -4.64
C CYS A 214 -4.80 -5.86 -3.97
N GLY A 215 -5.52 -4.89 -4.53
CA GLY A 215 -6.78 -4.42 -3.96
C GLY A 215 -7.89 -5.45 -3.99
N LEU A 216 -8.09 -6.13 -5.12
CA LEU A 216 -9.09 -7.20 -5.23
C LEU A 216 -8.73 -8.41 -4.36
N ALA A 217 -7.46 -8.81 -4.32
CA ALA A 217 -7.02 -9.93 -3.50
C ALA A 217 -7.25 -9.69 -2.00
N VAL A 218 -6.92 -8.50 -1.50
CA VAL A 218 -7.19 -8.14 -0.09
C VAL A 218 -8.69 -8.04 0.16
N LEU A 219 -9.46 -7.41 -0.74
CA LEU A 219 -10.91 -7.31 -0.61
C LEU A 219 -11.56 -8.69 -0.48
N ILE A 220 -11.26 -9.61 -1.39
CA ILE A 220 -11.82 -10.98 -1.40
C ILE A 220 -11.36 -11.76 -0.18
N ALA A 221 -10.05 -11.78 0.10
CA ALA A 221 -9.51 -12.54 1.23
C ALA A 221 -10.09 -12.04 2.56
N HIS A 222 -10.24 -10.73 2.73
CA HIS A 222 -10.81 -10.14 3.93
C HIS A 222 -12.31 -10.44 4.09
N GLN A 223 -13.08 -10.50 2.98
CA GLN A 223 -14.48 -10.92 3.05
C GLN A 223 -14.65 -12.38 3.49
N LEU A 224 -13.69 -13.26 3.14
CA LEU A 224 -13.71 -14.68 3.50
C LEU A 224 -13.13 -14.94 4.89
N LEU A 225 -12.05 -14.24 5.24
CA LEU A 225 -11.30 -14.38 6.48
C LEU A 225 -11.09 -13.00 7.12
N PRO A 226 -12.11 -12.44 7.80
CA PRO A 226 -12.03 -11.11 8.39
C PRO A 226 -10.87 -11.00 9.38
N SER A 227 -10.05 -9.98 9.21
CA SER A 227 -8.89 -9.66 10.03
C SER A 227 -9.07 -8.26 10.61
N GLN A 228 -8.96 -8.13 11.92
CA GLN A 228 -9.02 -6.82 12.59
C GLN A 228 -7.81 -5.92 12.30
N TYR A 229 -6.79 -6.45 11.64
CA TYR A 229 -5.56 -5.72 11.43
C TYR A 229 -5.36 -5.37 9.96
N SER A 230 -5.34 -4.07 9.67
CA SER A 230 -4.99 -3.54 8.36
C SER A 230 -3.54 -3.79 7.96
N PHE A 231 -2.68 -4.29 8.86
CA PHE A 231 -1.29 -4.61 8.51
C PHE A 231 -1.18 -5.66 7.41
N VAL A 232 -2.07 -6.66 7.42
CA VAL A 232 -2.12 -7.71 6.39
C VAL A 232 -2.22 -7.09 4.99
N ALA A 233 -3.01 -6.03 4.87
CA ALA A 233 -3.31 -5.37 3.61
C ALA A 233 -2.08 -4.70 2.97
N TRP A 234 -1.21 -4.09 3.79
CA TRP A 234 -0.03 -3.38 3.30
C TRP A 234 1.26 -4.22 3.34
N THR A 235 1.33 -5.27 4.18
CA THR A 235 2.48 -6.20 4.18
C THR A 235 2.49 -7.11 2.97
N MET A 236 1.31 -7.52 2.48
CA MET A 236 1.20 -8.50 1.39
C MET A 236 1.94 -8.06 0.11
N PRO A 237 1.77 -6.83 -0.41
CA PRO A 237 2.47 -6.39 -1.61
C PRO A 237 3.98 -6.29 -1.42
N ILE A 238 4.46 -5.98 -0.21
CA ILE A 238 5.90 -5.95 0.10
C ILE A 238 6.48 -7.37 0.04
N ILE A 239 5.80 -8.36 0.60
CA ILE A 239 6.21 -9.78 0.53
C ILE A 239 6.27 -10.24 -0.94
N MET A 240 5.26 -9.88 -1.74
CA MET A 240 5.27 -10.17 -3.18
C MET A 240 6.47 -9.52 -3.88
N GLY A 241 6.73 -8.23 -3.65
CA GLY A 241 7.86 -7.53 -4.26
C GLY A 241 9.21 -8.12 -3.88
N ILE A 242 9.39 -8.54 -2.61
CA ILE A 242 10.59 -9.27 -2.17
C ILE A 242 10.74 -10.57 -2.95
N GLY A 243 9.68 -11.38 -3.05
CA GLY A 243 9.71 -12.64 -3.79
C GLY A 243 10.05 -12.44 -5.28
N VAL A 244 9.47 -11.41 -5.90
CA VAL A 244 9.73 -11.05 -7.31
C VAL A 244 11.19 -10.66 -7.52
N TYR A 245 11.77 -9.80 -6.67
CA TYR A 245 13.18 -9.40 -6.84
C TYR A 245 14.16 -10.51 -6.48
N VAL A 246 13.87 -11.37 -5.50
CA VAL A 246 14.69 -12.56 -5.22
C VAL A 246 14.70 -13.49 -6.43
N LEU A 247 13.54 -13.73 -7.04
CA LEU A 247 13.45 -14.53 -8.27
C LEU A 247 14.24 -13.87 -9.41
N ALA A 248 14.15 -12.54 -9.55
CA ALA A 248 14.88 -11.78 -10.57
C ALA A 248 16.40 -11.89 -10.41
N ILE A 249 16.90 -11.87 -9.17
CA ILE A 249 18.34 -12.06 -8.87
C ILE A 249 18.79 -13.47 -9.25
N VAL A 250 18.00 -14.49 -8.92
CA VAL A 250 18.33 -15.90 -9.23
C VAL A 250 18.28 -16.18 -10.74
N GLN A 251 17.36 -15.53 -11.46
CA GLN A 251 17.17 -15.69 -12.91
C GLN A 251 17.93 -14.66 -13.74
N ALA A 252 18.81 -13.86 -13.12
CA ALA A 252 19.50 -12.78 -13.80
C ALA A 252 20.34 -13.31 -14.98
N VAL A 253 20.09 -12.78 -16.17
CA VAL A 253 20.87 -13.08 -17.37
C VAL A 253 22.07 -12.14 -17.48
N PRO A 254 23.17 -12.54 -18.15
CA PRO A 254 24.25 -11.64 -18.49
C PRO A 254 23.76 -10.38 -19.24
N GLY A 255 24.47 -9.28 -19.06
CA GLY A 255 24.15 -7.99 -19.70
C GLY A 255 24.31 -8.10 -21.21
N SER A 256 23.25 -7.79 -21.95
CA SER A 256 23.27 -7.72 -23.41
C SER A 256 22.22 -6.70 -23.88
N ALA A 257 22.38 -6.18 -25.10
CA ALA A 257 21.40 -5.27 -25.70
C ALA A 257 19.99 -5.90 -25.82
N ASN A 258 19.89 -7.24 -25.75
CA ASN A 258 18.64 -7.99 -25.84
C ASN A 258 18.16 -8.53 -24.49
N SER A 259 18.86 -8.28 -23.37
CA SER A 259 18.47 -8.85 -22.07
C SER A 259 17.09 -8.38 -21.60
N TRP A 260 16.59 -7.26 -22.13
CA TRP A 260 15.24 -6.77 -21.85
C TRP A 260 14.14 -7.69 -22.40
N THR A 261 14.36 -8.44 -23.49
CA THR A 261 13.36 -9.39 -24.04
C THR A 261 13.29 -10.68 -23.24
N ALA A 262 14.41 -11.06 -22.62
CA ALA A 262 14.49 -12.22 -21.74
C ALA A 262 13.98 -11.94 -20.32
N THR A 263 13.78 -10.67 -19.96
CA THR A 263 13.37 -10.25 -18.62
C THR A 263 11.84 -10.24 -18.49
N ALA A 264 11.29 -11.10 -17.64
CA ALA A 264 9.85 -11.18 -17.41
C ALA A 264 9.24 -9.82 -16.98
N PHE A 265 8.02 -9.51 -17.43
CA PHE A 265 7.39 -8.22 -17.12
C PHE A 265 7.23 -7.95 -15.62
N ILE A 266 7.00 -8.99 -14.82
CA ILE A 266 6.78 -8.87 -13.37
C ILE A 266 7.99 -8.30 -12.62
N VAL A 267 9.22 -8.55 -13.09
CA VAL A 267 10.42 -8.02 -12.42
C VAL A 267 10.72 -6.56 -12.79
N GLN A 268 9.96 -5.99 -13.72
CA GLN A 268 10.09 -4.60 -14.17
C GLN A 268 9.26 -3.61 -13.34
N ILE A 269 8.49 -4.10 -12.36
CA ILE A 269 7.81 -3.28 -11.37
C ILE A 269 8.87 -2.58 -10.51
N LEU A 270 8.73 -1.28 -10.27
CA LEU A 270 9.69 -0.49 -9.49
C LEU A 270 9.39 -0.57 -7.99
N PRO A 271 10.38 -0.35 -7.10
CA PRO A 271 10.15 -0.36 -5.65
C PRO A 271 9.06 0.62 -5.23
N VAL A 272 9.02 1.82 -5.83
CA VAL A 272 8.00 2.85 -5.55
C VAL A 272 6.60 2.38 -5.92
N ASP A 273 6.45 1.41 -6.82
CA ASP A 273 5.15 0.91 -7.26
C ASP A 273 4.57 -0.05 -6.24
N TRP A 274 5.42 -0.92 -5.68
CA TRP A 274 5.07 -1.81 -4.58
C TRP A 274 4.61 -1.02 -3.36
N LEU A 275 5.27 0.10 -3.06
CA LEU A 275 4.88 1.00 -1.98
C LEU A 275 3.58 1.76 -2.27
N THR A 276 3.40 2.26 -3.49
CA THR A 276 2.26 3.12 -3.84
C THR A 276 1.07 2.29 -4.32
N ALA A 277 1.10 1.80 -5.55
CA ALA A 277 0.02 1.02 -6.15
C ALA A 277 -0.22 -0.31 -5.42
N GLY A 278 0.85 -1.02 -5.02
CA GLY A 278 0.76 -2.28 -4.30
C GLY A 278 0.13 -2.11 -2.93
N ALA A 279 0.87 -1.52 -1.98
CA ALA A 279 0.40 -1.33 -0.60
C ALA A 279 -0.83 -0.41 -0.54
N GLY A 280 -0.89 0.66 -1.33
CA GLY A 280 -2.08 1.53 -1.41
C GLY A 280 -3.31 0.79 -1.95
N GLY A 281 -3.15 -0.06 -2.97
CA GLY A 281 -4.20 -0.93 -3.48
C GLY A 281 -4.69 -1.91 -2.43
N GLY A 282 -3.76 -2.58 -1.72
CA GLY A 282 -4.10 -3.48 -0.61
C GLY A 282 -4.89 -2.80 0.50
N VAL A 283 -4.42 -1.64 0.99
CA VAL A 283 -5.12 -0.85 2.02
C VAL A 283 -6.48 -0.38 1.54
N LEU A 284 -6.61 0.04 0.26
CA LEU A 284 -7.88 0.40 -0.34
C LEU A 284 -8.86 -0.79 -0.34
N GLY A 285 -8.40 -1.98 -0.73
CA GLY A 285 -9.20 -3.21 -0.70
C GLY A 285 -9.71 -3.54 0.70
N TYR A 286 -8.85 -3.42 1.71
CA TYR A 286 -9.22 -3.59 3.12
C TYR A 286 -10.25 -2.56 3.57
N TRP A 287 -10.02 -1.27 3.28
CA TRP A 287 -10.90 -0.16 3.66
C TRP A 287 -12.30 -0.27 3.02
N ILE A 288 -12.40 -0.76 1.77
CA ILE A 288 -13.68 -1.08 1.14
C ILE A 288 -14.35 -2.26 1.85
N SER A 289 -13.59 -3.32 2.13
CA SER A 289 -14.09 -4.54 2.77
C SER A 289 -14.70 -4.27 4.15
N GLU A 290 -14.00 -3.50 4.97
CA GLU A 290 -14.45 -3.05 6.30
C GLU A 290 -15.81 -2.33 6.25
N ARG A 291 -16.01 -1.45 5.25
CA ARG A 291 -17.30 -0.77 5.09
C ARG A 291 -18.43 -1.70 4.70
N ILE A 292 -18.15 -2.70 3.86
CA ILE A 292 -19.15 -3.70 3.51
C ILE A 292 -19.60 -4.46 4.77
N HIS A 293 -18.66 -4.78 5.68
CA HIS A 293 -18.99 -5.39 6.96
C HIS A 293 -19.78 -4.44 7.88
N GLU A 294 -19.41 -3.17 7.94
CA GLU A 294 -20.13 -2.16 8.73
C GLU A 294 -21.57 -1.97 8.25
N MET A 295 -21.80 -1.86 6.93
CA MET A 295 -23.15 -1.71 6.37
C MET A 295 -24.02 -2.94 6.66
N LYS A 296 -23.50 -4.15 6.44
CA LYS A 296 -24.20 -5.41 6.77
C LYS A 296 -24.58 -5.47 8.25
N TYR A 297 -23.73 -4.97 9.14
CA TYR A 297 -24.00 -4.95 10.57
C TYR A 297 -25.14 -3.99 10.93
N LEU A 298 -25.15 -2.79 10.35
CA LEU A 298 -26.20 -1.79 10.62
C LEU A 298 -27.57 -2.24 10.10
N GLU A 299 -27.61 -2.86 8.91
CA GLU A 299 -28.84 -3.45 8.37
C GLU A 299 -29.42 -4.55 9.27
N GLN A 300 -28.57 -5.34 9.92
CA GLN A 300 -29.01 -6.36 10.89
C GLN A 300 -29.59 -5.73 12.15
N LYS A 301 -29.00 -4.62 12.62
CA LYS A 301 -29.46 -3.89 13.81
C LYS A 301 -30.79 -3.17 13.59
N GLU A 302 -31.07 -2.71 12.37
CA GLU A 302 -32.35 -2.06 12.04
C GLU A 302 -33.51 -3.06 11.93
N LYS A 303 -33.22 -4.34 11.67
CA LYS A 303 -34.22 -5.40 11.52
C LYS A 303 -34.60 -6.11 12.82
N GLY A 304 -33.79 -5.98 13.88
CA GLY A 304 -33.98 -6.63 15.18
C GLY A 304 -34.48 -5.66 16.23
#